data_AF-A0A2A6P0H4-F1
#
_entry.id   AF-A0A2A6P0H4-F1
#
_cell.length_a   1.000
_cell.length_b   1.000
_cell.length_c   1.000
_cell.angle_alpha   90.00
_cell.angle_beta   90.00
_cell.angle_gamma   90.00
#
_symmetry.space_group_name_H-M   'P 1'
#
loop_
_entity.id
_entity.type
_entity.pdbx_description
1 polymer ?
#
loop_
_entity_poly.entity_id
_entity_poly.type
_entity_poly.pdbx_seq_one_letter_code
_entity_poly.pdbx_strand_id
1 'polypeptide(L)'
;MSTPLSENPAVLNPRKTLSQAEQNALGAINFFKHQAPEAGGWRIGNKRVHIRTIAGLQRHELVKVSGRISLTQAGMVAAERLKGGGR
;
A
#
# COMPACT_ATOMS: atom_id res chain seq x y z
N MET A 1 -13.90 -6.85 10.55
CA MET A 1 -14.15 -8.00 9.66
C MET A 1 -13.14 -7.90 8.53
N SER A 2 -12.34 -8.93 8.30
CA SER A 2 -11.35 -8.94 7.22
C SER A 2 -12.01 -9.33 5.90
N THR A 3 -11.91 -8.49 4.88
CA THR A 3 -12.43 -8.81 3.54
C THR A 3 -11.63 -9.98 2.95
N PRO A 4 -12.28 -11.04 2.44
CA PRO A 4 -11.58 -12.11 1.73
C PRO A 4 -10.75 -11.56 0.57
N LEU A 5 -9.54 -12.11 0.35
CA LEU A 5 -8.64 -11.67 -0.74
C LEU A 5 -9.31 -11.72 -2.11
N SER A 6 -10.19 -12.70 -2.31
CA SER A 6 -10.95 -12.95 -3.53
C SER A 6 -12.05 -11.92 -3.80
N GLU A 7 -12.41 -11.13 -2.80
CA GLU A 7 -13.51 -10.14 -2.86
C GLU A 7 -13.00 -8.71 -2.74
N ASN A 8 -11.75 -8.50 -2.34
CA ASN A 8 -11.19 -7.16 -2.18
C ASN A 8 -10.86 -6.54 -3.56
N PRO A 9 -11.55 -5.47 -3.99
CA PRO A 9 -11.33 -4.86 -5.31
C PRO A 9 -9.92 -4.28 -5.45
N ALA A 10 -9.32 -3.81 -4.36
CA ALA A 10 -7.94 -3.31 -4.36
C ALA A 10 -6.90 -4.42 -4.55
N VAL A 11 -7.29 -5.68 -4.32
CA VAL A 11 -6.48 -6.87 -4.63
C VAL A 11 -6.76 -7.31 -6.06
N LEU A 12 -8.03 -7.39 -6.48
CA LEU A 12 -8.41 -7.87 -7.82
C LEU A 12 -7.98 -6.93 -8.94
N ASN A 13 -8.22 -5.62 -8.81
CA ASN A 13 -7.94 -4.60 -9.82
C ASN A 13 -7.28 -3.35 -9.21
N PRO A 14 -6.07 -3.47 -8.63
CA PRO A 14 -5.42 -2.38 -7.89
C PRO A 14 -5.26 -1.10 -8.71
N ARG A 15 -5.06 -1.18 -10.03
CA ARG A 15 -4.91 0.01 -10.89
C ARG A 15 -6.16 0.85 -11.06
N LYS A 16 -7.34 0.22 -10.98
CA LYS A 16 -8.63 0.91 -11.11
C LYS A 16 -9.19 1.33 -9.75
N THR A 17 -8.83 0.60 -8.69
CA THR A 17 -9.35 0.86 -7.34
C THR A 17 -8.49 1.85 -6.55
N LEU A 18 -7.16 1.76 -6.66
CA LEU A 18 -6.24 2.63 -5.92
C LEU A 18 -5.90 3.88 -6.72
N SER A 19 -5.80 5.01 -6.04
CA SER A 19 -5.23 6.23 -6.63
C SER A 19 -3.75 6.02 -6.99
N GLN A 20 -3.22 6.85 -7.90
CA GLN A 20 -1.81 6.77 -8.29
C GLN A 20 -0.85 6.94 -7.09
N ALA A 21 -1.22 7.78 -6.11
CA ALA A 21 -0.46 7.96 -4.89
C ALA A 21 -0.42 6.69 -4.04
N GLU A 22 -1.55 5.99 -3.91
CA GLU A 22 -1.67 4.72 -3.18
C GLU A 22 -0.91 3.60 -3.88
N GLN A 23 -1.00 3.50 -5.21
CA GLN A 23 -0.22 2.53 -6.00
C GLN A 23 1.29 2.74 -5.80
N ASN A 24 1.75 3.99 -5.91
CA ASN A 24 3.15 4.35 -5.72
C ASN A 24 3.62 4.08 -4.27
N ALA A 25 2.78 4.38 -3.29
CA ALA A 25 3.07 4.11 -1.88
C ALA A 25 3.13 2.61 -1.60
N LEU A 26 2.20 1.82 -2.12
CA LEU A 26 2.17 0.37 -1.94
C LEU A 26 3.44 -0.28 -2.52
N GLY A 27 3.86 0.15 -3.72
CA GLY A 27 5.13 -0.28 -4.31
C GLY A 27 6.34 0.14 -3.49
N ALA A 28 6.34 1.37 -2.95
CA ALA A 28 7.43 1.86 -2.11
C ALA A 28 7.56 1.05 -0.80
N ILE A 29 6.44 0.76 -0.14
CA ILE A 29 6.38 -0.05 1.08
C ILE A 29 6.89 -1.48 0.81
N ASN A 30 6.56 -2.06 -0.35
CA ASN A 30 7.04 -3.40 -0.73
C ASN A 30 8.55 -3.43 -0.98
N PHE A 31 9.10 -2.37 -1.59
CA PHE A 31 10.48 -2.35 -2.07
C PHE A 31 11.49 -1.87 -1.03
N PHE A 32 11.18 -0.78 -0.30
CA PHE A 32 12.13 -0.16 0.61
C PHE A 32 12.06 -0.75 2.02
N LYS A 33 13.22 -1.11 2.57
CA LYS A 33 13.34 -1.56 3.97
C LYS A 33 13.29 -0.41 4.98
N HIS A 34 13.79 0.77 4.59
CA HIS A 34 13.90 1.92 5.48
C HIS A 34 12.63 2.76 5.43
N GLN A 35 12.07 3.03 6.60
CA GLN A 35 10.94 3.92 6.78
C GLN A 35 11.06 4.69 8.09
N ALA A 36 10.57 5.92 8.09
CA ALA A 36 10.53 6.79 9.27
C ALA A 36 9.22 7.60 9.26
N PRO A 37 8.58 7.79 10.42
CA PRO A 37 7.48 8.75 10.53
C PRO A 37 8.00 10.17 10.28
N GLU A 38 7.22 10.99 9.57
CA GLU A 38 7.48 12.42 9.35
C GLU A 38 6.20 13.23 9.65
N ALA A 39 6.34 14.55 9.77
CA ALA A 39 5.18 15.43 9.95
C ALA A 39 4.17 15.23 8.80
N GLY A 40 2.96 14.76 9.14
CA GLY A 40 1.89 14.54 8.17
C GLY A 40 1.99 13.27 7.34
N GLY A 41 2.87 12.31 7.68
CA GLY A 41 2.98 11.06 6.93
C GLY A 41 4.19 10.20 7.29
N TRP A 42 4.73 9.55 6.27
CA TRP A 42 5.89 8.65 6.39
C TRP A 42 6.87 8.90 5.26
N ARG A 43 8.16 8.85 5.58
CA ARG A 43 9.21 8.69 4.59
C ARG A 43 9.52 7.21 4.42
N ILE A 44 9.49 6.74 3.18
CA ILE A 44 9.70 5.35 2.80
C ILE A 44 10.77 5.34 1.71
N GLY A 45 11.98 4.92 2.07
CA GLY A 45 13.16 5.12 1.24
C GLY A 45 13.36 6.61 0.91
N ASN A 46 13.31 6.93 -0.39
CA ASN A 46 13.39 8.30 -0.91
C ASN A 46 12.02 8.95 -1.18
N LYS A 47 10.90 8.31 -0.83
CA LYS A 47 9.55 8.80 -1.10
C LYS A 47 8.89 9.33 0.17
N ARG A 48 8.19 10.46 0.04
CA ARG A 48 7.27 10.97 1.08
C ARG A 48 5.86 10.50 0.76
N VAL A 49 5.23 9.86 1.73
CA VAL A 49 3.87 9.34 1.62
C VAL A 49 3.00 10.05 2.65
N HIS A 50 1.97 10.74 2.17
CA HIS A 50 1.07 11.51 3.03
C HIS A 50 0.20 10.60 3.89
N ILE A 51 -0.16 11.05 5.10
CA ILE A 51 -0.97 10.27 6.04
C ILE A 51 -2.32 9.84 5.44
N ARG A 52 -2.91 10.69 4.57
CA ARG A 52 -4.14 10.37 3.84
C ARG A 52 -3.98 9.16 2.91
N THR A 53 -2.82 9.03 2.26
CA THR A 53 -2.50 7.89 1.40
C THR A 53 -2.34 6.62 2.23
N ILE A 54 -1.67 6.69 3.38
CA ILE A 54 -1.56 5.55 4.31
C ILE A 54 -2.94 5.13 4.84
N ALA A 55 -3.77 6.10 5.22
CA ALA A 55 -5.13 5.85 5.68
C ALA A 55 -5.99 5.19 4.59
N GLY A 56 -5.87 5.61 3.33
CA GLY A 56 -6.53 4.97 2.20
C GLY A 56 -6.09 3.51 2.01
N LEU A 57 -4.79 3.24 2.05
CA LEU A 57 -4.26 1.88 2.02
C LEU A 57 -4.74 1.02 3.21
N GLN A 58 -4.88 1.60 4.40
CA GLN A 58 -5.45 0.91 5.57
C GLN A 58 -6.93 0.59 5.39
N ARG A 59 -7.71 1.50 4.80
CA ARG A 59 -9.14 1.27 4.49
C ARG A 59 -9.35 0.13 3.50
N HIS A 60 -8.41 -0.04 2.57
CA HIS A 60 -8.39 -1.19 1.66
C HIS A 60 -7.76 -2.46 2.28
N GLU A 61 -7.42 -2.42 3.56
CA GLU A 61 -6.79 -3.52 4.31
C GLU A 61 -5.47 -3.99 3.70
N LEU A 62 -4.77 -3.12 2.95
CA LEU A 62 -3.52 -3.45 2.27
C LEU A 62 -2.29 -3.27 3.17
N VAL A 63 -2.40 -2.41 4.19
CA VAL A 63 -1.30 -2.12 5.09
C VAL A 63 -1.76 -2.11 6.55
N LYS A 64 -0.83 -2.39 7.45
CA LYS A 64 -0.98 -2.17 8.90
C LYS A 64 0.09 -1.19 9.37
N VAL A 65 -0.28 -0.36 10.33
CA VAL A 65 0.62 0.59 10.99
C VAL A 65 0.72 0.20 12.46
N SER A 66 1.90 -0.22 12.89
CA SER A 66 2.19 -0.56 14.29
C SER A 66 3.68 -0.31 14.55
N GLY A 67 4.01 0.91 14.98
CA GLY A 67 5.40 1.41 15.06
C GLY A 67 6.11 1.57 13.71
N ARG A 68 5.62 0.89 12.67
CA ARG A 68 6.15 0.85 11.31
C ARG A 68 5.00 0.51 10.34
N ILE A 69 5.11 0.86 9.06
CA ILE A 69 4.15 0.42 8.03
C ILE A 69 4.57 -0.97 7.53
N SER A 70 3.62 -1.87 7.33
CA SER A 70 3.87 -3.19 6.75
C SER A 70 2.69 -3.63 5.89
N LEU A 71 2.98 -4.33 4.79
CA LEU A 71 1.94 -4.90 3.94
C LEU A 71 1.20 -6.01 4.66
N THR A 72 -0.11 -6.10 4.45
CA THR A 72 -0.87 -7.32 4.74
C THR A 72 -0.65 -8.34 3.62
N GLN A 73 -1.19 -9.55 3.78
CA GLN A 73 -1.23 -10.51 2.67
C GLN A 73 -1.94 -9.92 1.43
N ALA A 74 -3.01 -9.16 1.63
CA ALA A 74 -3.71 -8.44 0.57
C ALA A 74 -2.79 -7.40 -0.10
N GLY A 75 -2.06 -6.62 0.69
CA GLY A 75 -1.10 -5.63 0.21
C GLY A 75 0.02 -6.24 -0.63
N MET A 76 0.57 -7.39 -0.22
CA MET A 76 1.61 -8.10 -0.98
C MET A 76 1.08 -8.54 -2.34
N VAL A 77 -0.10 -9.17 -2.39
CA VAL A 77 -0.71 -9.62 -3.66
C VAL A 77 -1.02 -8.42 -4.57
N ALA A 78 -1.57 -7.34 -4.01
CA ALA A 78 -1.85 -6.12 -4.75
C ALA A 78 -0.57 -5.46 -5.31
N ALA A 79 0.52 -5.42 -4.52
CA ALA A 79 1.82 -4.89 -4.95
C ALA A 79 2.42 -5.71 -6.11
N GLU A 80 2.37 -7.04 -6.02
CA GLU A 80 2.85 -7.92 -7.10
C GLU A 80 2.01 -7.77 -8.38
N ARG A 81 0.69 -7.60 -8.27
CA ARG A 81 -0.17 -7.32 -9.44
C ARG A 81 0.14 -5.99 -10.10
N LEU A 82 0.42 -4.94 -9.32
CA LEU A 82 0.83 -3.64 -9.86
C LEU A 82 2.16 -3.75 -10.62
N LYS A 83 3.11 -4.55 -10.13
CA LYS A 83 4.40 -4.82 -10.76
C LYS A 83 4.29 -5.69 -12.02
N GLY A 84 3.43 -6.72 -11.98
CA GLY A 84 3.32 -7.73 -13.03
C GLY A 84 2.46 -7.37 -14.24
N GLY A 85 1.47 -6.48 -14.11
CA GLY A 85 0.58 -6.13 -15.24
C GLY A 85 1.17 -5.14 -16.26
N GLY A 86 2.49 -4.94 -16.28
CA GLY A 86 3.18 -4.02 -17.18
C GLY A 86 3.79 -4.70 -18.40
N ARG A 87 3.08 -5.68 -18.97
CA ARG A 87 3.39 -6.31 -20.25
C ARG A 87 2.19 -6.19 -21.18
#